data_AF-A0A372E4E5-F1
#
_entry.id   AF-A0A372E4E5-F1
#
_cell.length_a   1.000
_cell.length_b   1.000
_cell.length_c   1.000
_cell.angle_alpha   90.00
_cell.angle_beta   90.00
_cell.angle_gamma   90.00
#
_symmetry.space_group_name_H-M   'P 1'
#
loop_
_entity.id
_entity.type
_entity.pdbx_description
1 polymer ?
#
loop_
_entity_poly.entity_id
_entity_poly.type
_entity_poly.pdbx_seq_one_letter_code
_entity_poly.pdbx_strand_id
1 'polypeptide(L)'
;MLAGQLLLVGALALVVGQGEKAAAYRRFDTQVASFNDYRLTTAPPATRVLNPTDRLALAAARSWMYSDSTLTGEAFFGRLVRARPAEFLRRTAPAKFGRTLKGLGRDYFPLLLLLGLSGLVVGRRRPVGQRLFWLVQAGFIGLLLGLGTLLKLPPRAALPLLDFWLLANLIFMVRRGLLPRRPPVAGTSHYLAGLALLLSTGAYAYKTTHRRHILRQERAANEQQQRRLLAAAGRSAVLVTDGLAATYKSNSPFAPVLWPPGPKQVLMLAGWPSYSPAQSQLLAALAGTRVFGPALARLATRADVAWLLTPGGARLVNARLAASGSGCRLRPVATRLPESAVRRYKPSCIGLNPAGRP
;
A
#
# COMPACT_ATOMS: atom_id res chain seq x y z
N MET A 1 -7.03 12.47 31.86
CA MET A 1 -7.78 13.46 31.04
C MET A 1 -6.86 14.31 30.16
N LEU A 2 -5.75 14.85 30.68
CA LEU A 2 -4.79 15.69 29.92
C LEU A 2 -4.26 15.09 28.60
N ALA A 3 -3.91 13.80 28.57
CA ALA A 3 -3.39 13.17 27.34
C ALA A 3 -4.42 13.12 26.20
N GLY A 4 -5.72 12.97 26.52
CA GLY A 4 -6.79 12.97 25.53
C GLY A 4 -7.07 14.37 24.97
N GLN A 5 -6.95 15.40 25.81
CA GLN A 5 -7.11 16.80 25.41
C GLN A 5 -5.96 17.27 24.52
N LEU A 6 -4.71 16.89 24.83
CA LEU A 6 -3.55 17.19 23.99
C LEU A 6 -3.60 16.50 22.62
N LEU A 7 -4.10 15.25 22.56
CA LEU A 7 -4.35 14.56 21.30
C LEU A 7 -5.42 15.26 20.45
N LEU A 8 -6.50 15.74 21.08
CA LEU A 8 -7.56 16.50 20.42
C LEU A 8 -7.06 17.84 19.88
N VAL A 9 -6.30 18.60 20.67
CA VAL A 9 -5.72 19.89 20.27
C VAL A 9 -4.67 19.70 19.16
N GLY A 10 -3.80 18.70 19.27
CA GLY A 10 -2.83 18.35 18.23
C GLY A 10 -3.51 17.90 16.92
N ALA A 11 -4.59 17.11 17.01
CA ALA A 11 -5.40 16.74 15.86
C ALA A 11 -6.11 17.95 15.24
N LEU A 12 -6.63 18.88 16.03
CA LEU A 12 -7.27 20.10 15.56
C LEU A 12 -6.26 21.01 14.84
N ALA A 13 -5.07 21.22 15.43
CA ALA A 13 -4.01 22.02 14.83
C ALA A 13 -3.53 21.44 13.48
N LEU A 14 -3.45 20.11 13.38
CA LEU A 14 -3.13 19.39 12.12
C LEU A 14 -4.21 19.50 11.04
N VAL A 15 -5.44 19.87 11.42
CA VAL A 15 -6.57 20.07 10.50
C VAL A 15 -6.68 21.54 10.08
N VAL A 16 -6.50 22.47 11.02
CA VAL A 16 -6.66 23.93 10.78
C VAL A 16 -5.51 24.53 9.97
N GLY A 17 -4.27 24.05 10.14
CA GLY A 17 -3.10 24.57 9.41
C GLY A 17 -2.96 24.12 7.94
N GLN A 18 -3.99 23.57 7.31
CA GLN A 18 -3.84 22.96 5.98
C GLN A 18 -4.38 23.83 4.86
N GLY A 19 -3.49 24.25 3.96
CA GLY A 19 -3.91 24.91 2.71
C GLY A 19 -4.79 24.00 1.84
N GLU A 20 -5.64 24.61 1.01
CA GLU A 20 -6.64 23.92 0.19
C GLU A 20 -6.09 22.77 -0.66
N LYS A 21 -4.85 22.92 -1.16
CA LYS A 21 -4.15 21.90 -1.95
C LYS A 21 -3.85 20.63 -1.14
N ALA A 22 -3.47 20.77 0.13
CA ALA A 22 -3.22 19.64 1.02
C ALA A 22 -4.54 18.92 1.37
N ALA A 23 -5.62 19.69 1.58
CA ALA A 23 -6.94 19.14 1.83
C ALA A 23 -7.50 18.38 0.60
N ALA A 24 -7.36 18.93 -0.60
CA ALA A 24 -7.73 18.26 -1.85
C ALA A 24 -6.92 16.97 -2.07
N TYR A 25 -5.61 17.02 -1.86
CA TYR A 25 -4.75 15.83 -1.95
C TYR A 25 -5.17 14.73 -0.97
N ARG A 26 -5.44 15.06 0.30
CA ARG A 26 -5.90 14.09 1.31
C ARG A 26 -7.26 13.48 0.98
N ARG A 27 -8.20 14.28 0.45
CA ARG A 27 -9.50 13.78 -0.02
C ARG A 27 -9.30 12.76 -1.15
N PHE A 28 -8.48 13.10 -2.13
CA PHE A 28 -8.17 12.21 -3.24
C PHE A 28 -7.44 10.94 -2.80
N ASP A 29 -6.44 11.05 -1.93
CA ASP A 29 -5.69 9.91 -1.37
C ASP A 29 -6.63 8.95 -0.61
N THR A 30 -7.60 9.49 0.14
CA THR A 30 -8.63 8.68 0.82
C THR A 30 -9.51 7.93 -0.17
N GLN A 31 -9.88 8.53 -1.31
CA GLN A 31 -10.65 7.86 -2.37
C GLN A 31 -9.85 6.73 -3.02
N VAL A 32 -8.57 6.98 -3.33
CA VAL A 32 -7.64 5.98 -3.89
C VAL A 32 -7.45 4.82 -2.91
N ALA A 33 -7.20 5.11 -1.63
CA ALA A 33 -7.05 4.10 -0.59
C ALA A 33 -8.35 3.28 -0.40
N SER A 34 -9.51 3.94 -0.40
CA SER A 34 -10.81 3.28 -0.28
C SER A 34 -11.08 2.31 -1.43
N PHE A 35 -10.63 2.64 -2.64
CA PHE A 35 -10.81 1.81 -3.83
C PHE A 35 -9.76 0.70 -3.94
N ASN A 36 -8.47 1.03 -3.90
CA ASN A 36 -7.38 0.08 -4.16
C ASN A 36 -6.98 -0.75 -2.94
N ASP A 37 -6.83 -0.10 -1.79
CA ASP A 37 -6.26 -0.72 -0.59
C ASP A 37 -7.32 -1.38 0.29
N TYR A 38 -8.33 -0.59 0.66
CA TYR A 38 -9.39 -1.04 1.53
C TYR A 38 -10.51 -1.73 0.76
N ARG A 39 -10.69 -1.47 -0.54
CA ARG A 39 -11.81 -2.04 -1.32
C ARG A 39 -13.17 -1.84 -0.63
N LEU A 40 -13.33 -0.69 0.05
CA LEU A 40 -14.59 -0.26 0.65
C LEU A 40 -15.55 0.28 -0.41
N THR A 41 -14.97 0.81 -1.48
CA THR A 41 -15.68 1.19 -2.69
C THR A 41 -15.32 0.24 -3.82
N THR A 42 -16.28 -0.01 -4.71
CA THR A 42 -16.10 -0.85 -5.89
C THR A 42 -16.60 -0.13 -7.14
N ALA A 43 -16.06 -0.54 -8.28
CA ALA A 43 -16.55 -0.14 -9.59
C ALA A 43 -17.25 -1.33 -10.26
N PRO A 44 -18.19 -1.11 -11.18
CA PRO A 44 -18.74 -2.17 -12.01
C PRO A 44 -17.63 -2.99 -12.71
N PRO A 45 -17.92 -4.25 -13.11
CA PRO A 45 -17.09 -4.98 -14.05
C PRO A 45 -16.83 -4.13 -15.30
N ALA A 46 -15.63 -4.19 -15.85
CA ALA A 46 -15.24 -3.33 -16.99
C ALA A 46 -16.14 -3.54 -18.22
N THR A 47 -16.70 -4.74 -18.38
CA THR A 47 -17.66 -5.09 -19.44
C THR A 47 -19.00 -4.35 -19.33
N ARG A 48 -19.36 -3.86 -18.13
CA ARG A 48 -20.60 -3.11 -17.89
C ARG A 48 -20.40 -1.59 -17.95
N VAL A 49 -19.19 -1.12 -18.22
CA VAL A 49 -18.89 0.32 -18.35
C VAL A 49 -19.00 0.69 -19.82
N LEU A 50 -20.06 1.38 -20.21
CA LEU A 50 -20.34 1.72 -21.60
C LEU A 50 -19.40 2.81 -22.13
N ASN A 51 -19.20 3.87 -21.33
CA ASN A 51 -18.34 4.99 -21.70
C ASN A 51 -16.87 4.53 -21.85
N PRO A 52 -16.24 4.69 -23.03
CA PRO A 52 -14.85 4.28 -23.26
C PRO A 52 -13.85 5.06 -22.39
N THR A 53 -14.11 6.33 -22.09
CA THR A 53 -13.28 7.13 -21.20
C THR A 53 -13.32 6.59 -19.77
N ASP A 54 -14.50 6.21 -19.29
CA ASP A 54 -14.64 5.61 -17.96
C ASP A 54 -14.01 4.21 -17.89
N ARG A 55 -14.03 3.44 -18.99
CA ARG A 55 -13.29 2.17 -19.09
C ARG A 55 -11.78 2.39 -18.99
N LEU A 56 -11.26 3.40 -19.70
CA LEU A 56 -9.86 3.77 -19.64
C LEU A 56 -9.47 4.27 -18.24
N ALA A 57 -10.30 5.12 -17.64
CA ALA A 57 -10.16 5.62 -16.27
C ALA A 57 -10.11 4.48 -15.25
N LEU A 58 -11.04 3.54 -15.35
CA LEU A 58 -11.09 2.38 -14.47
C LEU A 58 -9.87 1.47 -14.63
N ALA A 59 -9.39 1.29 -15.86
CA ALA A 59 -8.19 0.51 -16.12
C ALA A 59 -6.94 1.21 -15.55
N ALA A 60 -6.81 2.53 -15.73
CA ALA A 60 -5.74 3.33 -15.16
C ALA A 60 -5.76 3.29 -13.62
N ALA A 61 -6.92 3.51 -13.00
CA ALA A 61 -7.09 3.47 -11.56
C ALA A 61 -6.69 2.11 -10.95
N ARG A 62 -7.09 1.00 -11.59
CA ARG A 62 -6.70 -0.36 -11.17
C ARG A 62 -5.21 -0.65 -11.34
N SER A 63 -4.55 0.02 -12.28
CA SER A 63 -3.11 -0.05 -12.49
C SER A 63 -2.33 0.99 -11.68
N TRP A 64 -2.96 1.65 -10.71
CA TRP A 64 -2.35 2.71 -9.90
C TRP A 64 -1.79 3.89 -10.73
N MET A 65 -2.36 4.16 -11.91
CA MET A 65 -1.95 5.27 -12.78
C MET A 65 -2.88 6.48 -12.59
N TYR A 66 -2.48 7.40 -11.71
CA TYR A 66 -3.29 8.56 -11.33
C TYR A 66 -2.74 9.91 -11.84
N SER A 67 -1.78 9.88 -12.76
CA SER A 67 -1.15 11.10 -13.30
C SER A 67 -2.01 11.94 -14.22
N ASP A 68 -3.14 11.41 -14.67
CA ASP A 68 -4.10 12.15 -15.47
C ASP A 68 -5.32 12.53 -14.63
N SER A 69 -5.29 13.71 -14.01
CA SER A 69 -6.41 14.21 -13.22
C SER A 69 -7.69 14.41 -14.03
N THR A 70 -7.59 14.55 -15.36
CA THR A 70 -8.77 14.64 -16.24
C THR A 70 -9.47 13.29 -16.43
N LEU A 71 -8.77 12.19 -16.19
CA LEU A 71 -9.24 10.82 -16.38
C LEU A 71 -9.57 10.14 -15.04
N THR A 72 -8.69 10.26 -14.04
CA THR A 72 -8.80 9.59 -12.74
C THR A 72 -9.01 10.55 -11.56
N GLY A 73 -9.58 11.73 -11.77
CA GLY A 73 -9.88 12.71 -10.72
C GLY A 73 -11.11 12.38 -9.86
N GLU A 74 -11.46 13.29 -8.93
CA GLU A 74 -12.60 13.13 -8.01
C GLU A 74 -13.93 12.89 -8.74
N ALA A 75 -14.14 13.54 -9.89
CA ALA A 75 -15.35 13.37 -10.71
C ALA A 75 -15.52 11.93 -11.23
N PHE A 76 -14.42 11.26 -11.57
CA PHE A 76 -14.45 9.84 -11.96
C PHE A 76 -14.85 8.96 -10.77
N PHE A 77 -14.24 9.20 -9.60
CA PHE A 77 -14.56 8.44 -8.40
C PHE A 77 -16.02 8.64 -7.97
N GLY A 78 -16.52 9.88 -7.93
CA GLY A 78 -17.91 10.18 -7.57
C GLY A 78 -18.94 9.54 -8.52
N ARG A 79 -18.62 9.45 -9.82
CA ARG A 79 -19.52 8.86 -10.81
C ARG A 79 -19.51 7.33 -10.79
N LEU A 80 -18.32 6.70 -10.84
CA LEU A 80 -18.17 5.27 -11.13
C LEU A 80 -17.85 4.41 -9.91
N VAL A 81 -17.20 4.96 -8.89
CA VAL A 81 -16.69 4.22 -7.74
C VAL A 81 -17.57 4.50 -6.53
N ARG A 82 -18.37 3.52 -6.11
CA ARG A 82 -19.37 3.71 -5.05
C ARG A 82 -19.18 2.71 -3.91
N ALA A 83 -19.59 3.11 -2.72
CA ALA A 83 -19.74 2.17 -1.61
C ALA A 83 -20.88 1.19 -1.93
N ARG A 84 -20.60 -0.11 -1.84
CA ARG A 84 -21.57 -1.18 -2.09
C ARG A 84 -21.57 -2.14 -0.92
N PRO A 85 -22.23 -1.79 0.20
CA PRO A 85 -22.12 -2.56 1.45
C PRO A 85 -22.58 -4.01 1.28
N ALA A 86 -23.63 -4.27 0.49
CA ALA A 86 -24.08 -5.64 0.21
C ALA A 86 -23.01 -6.47 -0.53
N GLU A 87 -22.38 -5.91 -1.56
CA GLU A 87 -21.29 -6.58 -2.30
C GLU A 87 -20.06 -6.78 -1.40
N PHE A 88 -19.75 -5.76 -0.58
CA PHE A 88 -18.67 -5.82 0.39
C PHE A 88 -18.89 -6.95 1.39
N LEU A 89 -20.05 -7.00 2.06
CA LEU A 89 -20.37 -8.02 3.05
C LEU A 89 -20.42 -9.43 2.45
N ARG A 90 -20.91 -9.60 1.22
CA ARG A 90 -21.00 -10.91 0.57
C ARG A 90 -19.68 -11.44 0.04
N ARG A 91 -18.79 -10.58 -0.49
CA ARG A 91 -17.57 -11.03 -1.20
C ARG A 91 -16.28 -10.57 -0.56
N THR A 92 -16.22 -9.33 -0.08
CA THR A 92 -14.96 -8.69 0.33
C THR A 92 -14.67 -8.89 1.82
N ALA A 93 -15.67 -8.70 2.68
CA ALA A 93 -15.54 -8.84 4.12
C ALA A 93 -15.13 -10.27 4.54
N PRO A 94 -15.73 -11.36 4.01
CA PRO A 94 -15.33 -12.72 4.38
C PRO A 94 -13.89 -13.04 3.94
N ALA A 95 -13.54 -12.63 2.72
CA ALA A 95 -12.19 -12.81 2.20
C ALA A 95 -11.14 -12.00 2.97
N LYS A 96 -11.50 -10.80 3.45
CA LYS A 96 -10.62 -10.03 4.35
C LYS A 96 -10.56 -10.65 5.74
N PHE A 97 -11.68 -11.05 6.30
CA PHE A 97 -11.78 -11.70 7.60
C PHE A 97 -10.91 -12.95 7.68
N GLY A 98 -11.03 -13.85 6.70
CA GLY A 98 -10.18 -15.05 6.61
C GLY A 98 -8.69 -14.70 6.49
N ARG A 99 -8.33 -13.67 5.71
CA ARG A 99 -6.94 -13.18 5.62
C ARG A 99 -6.47 -12.56 6.93
N THR A 100 -7.33 -11.83 7.65
CA THR A 100 -7.03 -11.27 8.97
C THR A 100 -6.81 -12.37 9.99
N LEU A 101 -7.68 -13.37 10.08
CA LEU A 101 -7.50 -14.51 10.98
C LEU A 101 -6.22 -15.27 10.68
N LYS A 102 -5.97 -15.60 9.40
CA LYS A 102 -4.73 -16.25 8.98
C LYS A 102 -3.50 -15.40 9.30
N GLY A 103 -3.59 -14.09 9.08
CA GLY A 103 -2.54 -13.13 9.41
C GLY A 103 -2.28 -13.07 10.92
N LEU A 104 -3.32 -12.97 11.75
CA LEU A 104 -3.23 -12.95 13.20
C LEU A 104 -2.60 -14.25 13.73
N GLY A 105 -3.14 -15.40 13.31
CA GLY A 105 -2.64 -16.70 13.70
C GLY A 105 -1.23 -16.99 13.21
N ARG A 106 -0.83 -16.53 12.02
CA ARG A 106 0.54 -16.71 11.53
C ARG A 106 1.51 -15.72 12.19
N ASP A 107 1.10 -14.46 12.31
CA ASP A 107 1.98 -13.32 12.62
C ASP A 107 2.10 -13.00 14.09
N TYR A 108 1.11 -13.38 14.89
CA TYR A 108 1.02 -13.00 16.29
C TYR A 108 0.68 -14.18 17.22
N PHE A 109 0.90 -15.43 16.77
CA PHE A 109 0.58 -16.62 17.57
C PHE A 109 1.14 -16.62 19.00
N PRO A 110 2.35 -16.12 19.32
CA PRO A 110 2.84 -16.18 20.69
C PRO A 110 1.99 -15.30 21.63
N LEU A 111 1.63 -14.10 21.16
CA LEU A 111 0.76 -13.20 21.91
C LEU A 111 -0.65 -13.78 22.04
N LEU A 112 -1.20 -14.36 20.96
CA LEU A 112 -2.50 -15.03 21.00
C LEU A 112 -2.50 -16.24 21.95
N LEU A 113 -1.40 -16.99 22.04
CA LEU A 113 -1.26 -18.11 22.98
C LEU A 113 -1.26 -17.60 24.42
N LEU A 114 -0.49 -16.55 24.74
CA LEU A 114 -0.47 -15.94 26.06
C LEU A 114 -1.84 -15.39 26.46
N LEU A 115 -2.54 -14.74 25.52
CA LEU A 115 -3.91 -14.27 25.71
C LEU A 115 -4.86 -15.45 25.97
N GLY A 116 -4.76 -16.53 25.20
CA GLY A 116 -5.52 -17.76 25.40
C GLY A 116 -5.28 -18.39 26.77
N LEU A 117 -4.02 -18.49 27.20
CA LEU A 117 -3.63 -18.99 28.52
C LEU A 117 -4.22 -18.11 29.64
N SER A 118 -4.16 -16.78 29.49
CA SER A 118 -4.76 -15.85 30.46
C SER A 118 -6.28 -16.06 30.58
N GLY A 119 -6.97 -16.26 29.44
CA GLY A 119 -8.39 -16.55 29.40
C GLY A 119 -8.74 -17.90 30.04
N LEU A 120 -7.94 -18.93 29.80
CA LEU A 120 -8.11 -20.26 30.43
C LEU A 120 -7.97 -20.19 31.95
N VAL A 121 -6.97 -19.46 32.46
CA VAL A 121 -6.78 -19.28 33.91
C VAL A 121 -7.97 -18.56 34.54
N VAL A 122 -8.44 -17.47 33.93
CA VAL A 122 -9.62 -16.72 34.39
C VAL A 122 -10.89 -17.57 34.30
N GLY A 123 -11.06 -18.35 33.24
CA GLY A 123 -12.19 -19.27 33.06
C GLY A 123 -12.27 -20.35 34.13
N ARG A 124 -11.12 -20.92 34.51
CA ARG A 124 -11.02 -21.98 35.54
C ARG A 124 -11.18 -21.44 36.96
N ARG A 125 -10.51 -20.34 37.30
CA ARG A 125 -10.51 -19.79 38.67
C ARG A 125 -11.71 -18.89 38.98
N ARG A 126 -12.43 -18.41 37.96
CA ARG A 126 -13.64 -17.58 38.06
C ARG A 126 -13.54 -16.45 39.10
N PRO A 127 -12.53 -15.56 38.97
CA PRO A 127 -12.33 -14.47 39.93
C PRO A 127 -13.45 -13.42 39.86
N VAL A 128 -13.58 -12.63 40.93
CA VAL A 128 -14.45 -11.44 40.95
C VAL A 128 -14.06 -10.50 39.79
N GLY A 129 -15.06 -10.10 39.00
CA GLY A 129 -14.86 -9.27 37.80
C GLY A 129 -14.66 -10.04 36.49
N GLN A 130 -14.86 -11.37 36.47
CA GLN A 130 -14.76 -12.19 35.25
C GLN A 130 -15.64 -11.69 34.08
N ARG A 131 -16.85 -11.17 34.35
CA ARG A 131 -17.72 -10.60 33.30
C ARG A 131 -17.05 -9.43 32.58
N LEU A 132 -16.47 -8.51 33.34
CA LEU A 132 -15.74 -7.37 32.79
C LEU A 132 -14.50 -7.82 32.00
N PHE A 133 -13.77 -8.81 32.50
CA PHE A 133 -12.64 -9.41 31.78
C PHE A 133 -13.06 -9.91 30.39
N TRP A 134 -14.15 -10.68 30.29
CA TRP A 134 -14.64 -11.20 29.01
C TRP A 134 -15.19 -10.12 28.09
N LEU A 135 -15.84 -9.09 28.63
CA LEU A 135 -16.28 -7.93 27.85
C LEU A 135 -15.08 -7.20 27.23
N VAL A 136 -13.99 -7.03 27.99
CA VAL A 136 -12.73 -6.47 27.46
C VAL A 136 -12.14 -7.37 26.38
N GLN A 137 -12.13 -8.70 26.55
CA GLN A 137 -11.67 -9.62 25.50
C GLN A 137 -12.49 -9.46 24.22
N ALA A 138 -13.82 -9.44 24.34
CA ALA A 138 -14.73 -9.26 23.22
C ALA A 138 -14.50 -7.90 22.52
N GLY A 139 -14.25 -6.84 23.28
CA GLY A 139 -13.90 -5.52 22.75
C GLY A 139 -12.61 -5.54 21.91
N PHE A 140 -11.52 -6.13 22.42
CA PHE A 140 -10.26 -6.24 21.67
C PHE A 140 -10.39 -7.13 20.43
N ILE A 141 -11.09 -8.26 20.54
CA ILE A 141 -11.37 -9.15 19.41
C ILE A 141 -12.17 -8.39 18.35
N GLY A 142 -13.25 -7.73 18.74
CA GLY A 142 -14.09 -6.93 17.84
C GLY A 142 -13.31 -5.81 17.17
N LEU A 143 -12.44 -5.12 17.91
CA LEU A 143 -11.59 -4.06 17.37
C LEU A 143 -10.56 -4.59 16.36
N LEU A 144 -9.84 -5.67 16.68
CA LEU A 144 -8.86 -6.28 15.78
C LEU A 144 -9.50 -6.78 14.48
N LEU A 145 -10.63 -7.48 14.61
CA LEU A 145 -11.36 -8.03 13.47
C LEU A 145 -12.03 -6.91 12.66
N GLY A 146 -12.59 -5.90 13.31
CA GLY A 146 -13.18 -4.72 12.68
C GLY A 146 -12.14 -3.92 11.88
N LEU A 147 -10.98 -3.61 12.47
CA LEU A 147 -9.88 -2.95 11.78
C LEU A 147 -9.34 -3.81 10.63
N GLY A 148 -9.22 -5.12 10.82
CA GLY A 148 -8.76 -6.07 9.79
C GLY A 148 -9.69 -6.13 8.59
N THR A 149 -11.00 -6.23 8.85
CA THR A 149 -12.02 -6.39 7.82
C THR A 149 -12.38 -5.07 7.12
N LEU A 150 -12.47 -3.96 7.85
CA LEU A 150 -12.85 -2.68 7.28
C LEU A 150 -11.62 -1.92 6.73
N LEU A 151 -10.63 -1.66 7.58
CA LEU A 151 -9.58 -0.66 7.34
C LEU A 151 -8.20 -1.26 7.03
N LYS A 152 -8.08 -2.58 6.83
CA LYS A 152 -6.82 -3.31 6.61
C LYS A 152 -5.85 -3.10 7.78
N LEU A 153 -5.95 -3.95 8.80
CA LEU A 153 -5.11 -3.92 10.00
C LEU A 153 -3.61 -3.90 9.63
N PRO A 154 -2.92 -2.75 9.76
CA PRO A 154 -1.51 -2.67 9.42
C PRO A 154 -0.68 -3.26 10.57
N PRO A 155 0.47 -3.90 10.30
CA PRO A 155 1.29 -4.51 11.35
C PRO A 155 1.69 -3.55 12.48
N ARG A 156 1.91 -2.27 12.14
CA ARG A 156 2.20 -1.18 13.07
C ARG A 156 1.09 -0.85 14.06
N ALA A 157 -0.15 -1.24 13.78
CA ALA A 157 -1.28 -1.09 14.70
C ALA A 157 -1.62 -2.41 15.39
N ALA A 158 -1.49 -3.55 14.70
CA ALA A 158 -1.77 -4.86 15.26
C ALA A 158 -0.90 -5.18 16.47
N LEU A 159 0.43 -4.99 16.38
CA LEU A 159 1.34 -5.35 17.45
C LEU A 159 1.10 -4.51 18.72
N PRO A 160 1.09 -3.16 18.67
CA PRO A 160 0.79 -2.37 19.88
C PRO A 160 -0.58 -2.68 20.49
N LEU A 161 -1.59 -2.98 19.66
CA LEU A 161 -2.91 -3.33 20.16
C LEU A 161 -2.92 -4.67 20.89
N LEU A 162 -2.20 -5.67 20.38
CA LEU A 162 -2.03 -6.97 21.04
C LEU A 162 -1.17 -6.86 22.31
N ASP A 163 -0.12 -6.04 22.29
CA ASP A 163 0.72 -5.80 23.46
C ASP A 163 -0.08 -5.12 24.57
N PHE A 164 -0.89 -4.10 24.23
CA PHE A 164 -1.78 -3.44 25.18
C PHE A 164 -2.85 -4.39 25.72
N TRP A 165 -3.43 -5.24 24.86
CA TRP A 165 -4.37 -6.27 25.27
C TRP A 165 -3.73 -7.27 26.25
N LEU A 166 -2.52 -7.74 25.95
CA LEU A 166 -1.78 -8.65 26.83
C LEU A 166 -1.45 -7.98 28.17
N LEU A 167 -0.98 -6.73 28.15
CA LEU A 167 -0.67 -5.98 29.36
C LEU A 167 -1.92 -5.78 30.24
N ALA A 168 -3.07 -5.47 29.65
CA ALA A 168 -4.34 -5.36 30.37
C ALA A 168 -4.72 -6.69 31.05
N ASN A 169 -4.52 -7.82 30.36
CA ASN A 169 -4.74 -9.15 30.94
C ASN A 169 -3.77 -9.46 32.08
N LEU A 170 -2.49 -9.12 31.92
CA LEU A 170 -1.48 -9.30 32.97
C LEU A 170 -1.79 -8.46 34.21
N ILE A 171 -2.16 -7.18 34.04
CA ILE A 171 -2.58 -6.30 35.14
C ILE A 171 -3.78 -6.88 35.88
N PHE A 172 -4.78 -7.38 35.13
CA PHE A 172 -5.94 -8.05 35.73
C PHE A 172 -5.51 -9.29 36.55
N MET A 173 -4.65 -10.14 35.98
CA MET A 173 -4.16 -11.35 36.66
C MET A 173 -3.34 -11.03 37.92
N VAL A 174 -2.48 -10.00 37.89
CA VAL A 174 -1.71 -9.53 39.05
C VAL A 174 -2.66 -9.03 40.14
N ARG A 175 -3.57 -8.11 39.80
CA ARG A 175 -4.50 -7.51 40.77
C ARG A 175 -5.44 -8.53 41.41
N ARG A 176 -5.74 -9.62 40.71
CA ARG A 176 -6.60 -10.70 41.20
C ARG A 176 -5.82 -11.88 41.79
N GLY A 177 -4.50 -11.77 41.95
CA GLY A 177 -3.68 -12.82 42.56
C GLY A 177 -3.67 -14.14 41.78
N LEU A 178 -3.87 -14.08 40.46
CA LEU A 178 -3.96 -15.27 39.60
C LEU A 178 -2.59 -15.78 39.15
N LEU A 179 -1.54 -14.96 39.29
CA LEU A 179 -0.18 -15.38 39.01
C LEU A 179 0.40 -16.22 40.16
N PRO A 180 1.20 -17.26 39.87
CA PRO A 180 1.86 -18.04 40.91
C PRO A 180 2.85 -17.16 41.69
N ARG A 181 2.70 -17.11 43.02
CA ARG A 181 3.55 -16.33 43.94
C ARG A 181 4.90 -16.98 44.27
N ARG A 182 5.09 -18.26 43.94
CA ARG A 182 6.34 -19.02 44.14
C ARG A 182 6.70 -19.72 42.83
N PRO A 183 8.01 -19.93 42.54
CA PRO A 183 8.40 -20.82 41.46
C PRO A 183 7.78 -22.20 41.75
N PRO A 184 6.92 -22.72 40.86
CA PRO A 184 6.13 -23.90 41.17
C PRO A 184 7.02 -25.14 41.19
N VAL A 185 6.87 -25.93 42.25
CA VAL A 185 7.46 -27.28 42.34
C VAL A 185 6.81 -28.15 41.25
N ALA A 186 7.66 -28.88 40.52
CA ALA A 186 7.40 -29.72 39.35
C ALA A 186 6.02 -30.39 39.30
N GLY A 187 5.10 -29.84 38.50
CA GLY A 187 3.87 -30.50 38.08
C GLY A 187 3.80 -30.56 36.55
N THR A 188 3.23 -31.63 35.98
CA THR A 188 3.19 -31.90 34.52
C THR A 188 2.61 -30.74 33.70
N SER A 189 1.64 -30.00 34.26
CA SER A 189 1.04 -28.83 33.61
C SER A 189 2.00 -27.64 33.44
N HIS A 190 3.00 -27.51 34.33
CA HIS A 190 4.00 -26.45 34.28
C HIS A 190 5.12 -26.75 33.27
N TYR A 191 5.52 -28.01 33.14
CA TYR A 191 6.42 -28.45 32.07
C TYR A 191 5.81 -28.19 30.70
N LEU A 192 4.52 -28.48 30.53
CA LEU A 192 3.82 -28.18 29.28
C LEU A 192 3.74 -26.67 29.00
N ALA A 193 3.49 -25.84 30.02
CA ALA A 193 3.48 -24.38 29.86
C ALA A 193 4.87 -23.82 29.54
N GLY A 194 5.93 -24.29 30.22
CA GLY A 194 7.31 -23.90 29.96
C GLY A 194 7.79 -24.35 28.58
N LEU A 195 7.47 -25.58 28.17
CA LEU A 195 7.75 -26.09 26.83
C LEU A 195 6.99 -25.29 25.76
N ALA A 196 5.71 -24.97 25.98
CA ALA A 196 4.93 -24.15 25.07
C ALA A 196 5.51 -22.73 24.92
N LEU A 197 5.99 -22.14 26.02
CA LEU A 197 6.66 -20.83 26.00
C LEU A 197 8.00 -20.88 25.25
N LEU A 198 8.79 -21.93 25.49
CA LEU A 198 10.09 -22.13 24.85
C LEU A 198 9.93 -22.39 23.35
N LEU A 199 9.00 -23.26 22.96
CA LEU A 199 8.65 -23.49 21.56
C LEU A 199 8.12 -22.23 20.88
N SER A 200 7.27 -21.45 21.57
CA SER A 200 6.75 -20.20 21.02
C SER A 200 7.84 -19.15 20.82
N THR A 201 8.73 -19.01 21.80
CA THR A 201 9.89 -18.11 21.72
C THR A 201 10.85 -18.53 20.61
N GLY A 202 11.19 -19.82 20.54
CA GLY A 202 12.06 -20.38 19.50
C GLY A 202 11.48 -20.21 18.10
N ALA A 203 10.20 -20.56 17.90
CA ALA A 203 9.52 -20.37 16.62
C ALA A 203 9.41 -18.89 16.22
N TYR A 204 9.18 -17.98 17.17
CA TYR A 204 9.14 -16.55 16.91
C TYR A 204 10.53 -15.97 16.56
N ALA A 205 11.58 -16.41 17.27
CA ALA A 205 12.96 -16.05 16.98
C ALA A 205 13.36 -16.54 15.58
N TYR A 206 13.10 -17.80 15.23
CA TYR A 206 13.33 -18.33 13.90
C TYR A 206 12.56 -17.55 12.82
N LYS A 207 11.29 -17.26 13.06
CA LYS A 207 10.48 -16.51 12.11
C LYS A 207 11.01 -15.10 11.88
N THR A 208 11.43 -14.41 12.94
CA THR A 208 11.95 -13.04 12.83
C THR A 208 13.31 -13.01 12.13
N THR A 209 14.20 -13.96 12.40
CA THR A 209 15.48 -14.07 11.68
C THR A 209 15.26 -14.43 10.21
N HIS A 210 14.40 -15.40 9.91
CA HIS A 210 14.03 -15.76 8.54
C HIS A 210 13.41 -14.57 7.80
N ARG A 211 12.49 -13.83 8.42
CA ARG A 211 11.88 -12.64 7.82
C ARG A 211 12.92 -11.56 7.49
N ARG A 212 13.89 -11.34 8.38
CA ARG A 212 15.01 -10.40 8.11
C ARG A 212 15.83 -10.85 6.89
N HIS A 213 16.11 -12.15 6.77
CA HIS A 213 16.82 -12.70 5.62
C HIS A 213 16.05 -12.46 4.31
N ILE A 214 14.76 -12.82 4.27
CA ILE A 214 13.90 -12.59 3.09
C ILE A 214 13.82 -11.10 2.73
N LEU A 215 13.65 -10.21 3.71
CA LEU A 215 13.58 -8.76 3.43
C LEU A 215 14.89 -8.21 2.86
N ARG A 216 16.06 -8.74 3.29
CA ARG A 216 17.36 -8.38 2.71
C ARG A 216 17.48 -8.86 1.27
N GLN A 217 17.05 -10.09 0.98
CA GLN A 217 17.01 -10.63 -0.38
C GLN A 217 16.07 -9.83 -1.29
N GLU A 218 14.84 -9.55 -0.84
CA GLU A 218 13.88 -8.72 -1.57
C GLU A 218 14.46 -7.33 -1.86
N ARG A 219 15.11 -6.71 -0.88
CA ARG A 219 15.76 -5.40 -1.05
C ARG A 219 16.87 -5.46 -2.10
N ALA A 220 17.77 -6.44 -2.02
CA ALA A 220 18.87 -6.60 -2.97
C ALA A 220 18.33 -6.83 -4.41
N ALA A 221 17.31 -7.67 -4.57
CA ALA A 221 16.66 -7.92 -5.85
C ALA A 221 16.01 -6.64 -6.41
N ASN A 222 15.31 -5.88 -5.57
CA ASN A 222 14.66 -4.62 -5.96
C ASN A 222 15.68 -3.55 -6.35
N GLU A 223 16.77 -3.40 -5.59
CA GLU A 223 17.87 -2.48 -5.92
C GLU A 223 18.58 -2.87 -7.23
N GLN A 224 18.75 -4.17 -7.49
CA GLN A 224 19.28 -4.66 -8.76
C GLN A 224 18.31 -4.38 -9.92
N GLN A 225 17.02 -4.62 -9.73
CA GLN A 225 16.00 -4.32 -10.73
C GLN A 225 15.94 -2.82 -11.04
N GLN A 226 16.00 -1.97 -10.02
CA GLN A 226 16.07 -0.51 -10.19
C GLN A 226 17.28 -0.10 -11.02
N ARG A 227 18.48 -0.62 -10.70
CA ARG A 227 19.71 -0.37 -11.48
C ARG A 227 19.57 -0.81 -12.93
N ARG A 228 19.01 -2.00 -13.18
CA ARG A 228 18.77 -2.51 -14.54
C ARG A 228 17.80 -1.61 -15.33
N LEU A 229 16.72 -1.15 -14.70
CA LEU A 229 15.76 -0.25 -15.34
C LEU A 229 16.37 1.11 -15.68
N LEU A 230 17.16 1.69 -14.76
CA LEU A 230 17.83 2.96 -15.02
C LEU A 230 18.92 2.83 -16.09
N ALA A 231 19.70 1.73 -16.07
CA ALA A 231 20.68 1.44 -17.11
C ALA A 231 20.04 1.22 -18.49
N ALA A 232 18.86 0.59 -18.55
CA ALA A 232 18.11 0.39 -19.79
C ALA A 232 17.62 1.69 -20.46
N ALA A 233 17.50 2.77 -19.69
CA ALA A 233 17.21 4.09 -20.22
C ALA A 233 18.41 4.70 -20.97
N GLY A 234 19.62 4.15 -20.79
CA GLY A 234 20.84 4.58 -21.43
C GLY A 234 21.21 6.02 -21.07
N ARG A 235 21.61 6.81 -22.06
CA ARG A 235 21.99 8.23 -21.92
C ARG A 235 20.80 9.20 -21.98
N SER A 236 19.57 8.71 -21.86
CA SER A 236 18.38 9.56 -21.92
C SER A 236 18.35 10.51 -20.73
N ALA A 237 18.00 11.77 -20.95
CA ALA A 237 17.88 12.77 -19.89
C ALA A 237 16.64 12.52 -19.01
N VAL A 238 15.55 12.05 -19.64
CA VAL A 238 14.26 11.80 -19.01
C VAL A 238 13.87 10.32 -19.17
N LEU A 239 13.31 9.74 -18.11
CA LEU A 239 12.69 8.41 -18.13
C LEU A 239 11.20 8.49 -17.81
N VAL A 240 10.36 7.97 -18.70
CA VAL A 240 8.94 7.77 -18.47
C VAL A 240 8.69 6.29 -18.17
N THR A 241 8.12 5.98 -17.00
CA THR A 241 7.97 4.58 -16.56
C THR A 241 6.81 4.34 -15.59
N ASP A 242 6.24 3.13 -15.62
CA ASP A 242 5.30 2.59 -14.63
C ASP A 242 5.93 1.47 -13.77
N GLY A 243 7.20 1.11 -14.04
CA GLY A 243 7.86 -0.07 -13.49
C GLY A 243 8.70 0.16 -12.23
N LEU A 244 9.13 1.41 -11.99
CA LEU A 244 9.98 1.74 -10.84
C LEU A 244 9.23 1.72 -9.50
N ALA A 245 7.91 1.92 -9.50
CA ALA A 245 7.14 2.00 -8.25
C ALA A 245 7.27 0.73 -7.39
N ALA A 246 7.30 -0.42 -8.06
CA ALA A 246 7.44 -1.71 -7.39
C ALA A 246 8.84 -1.92 -6.77
N THR A 247 9.89 -1.31 -7.34
CA THR A 247 11.27 -1.49 -6.86
C THR A 247 11.58 -0.69 -5.60
N TYR A 248 10.73 0.28 -5.22
CA TYR A 248 10.88 0.98 -3.93
C TYR A 248 10.36 0.14 -2.74
N LYS A 249 9.73 -1.01 -3.01
CA LYS A 249 9.28 -1.91 -1.95
C LYS A 249 10.49 -2.35 -1.11
N SER A 250 10.32 -2.32 0.21
CA SER A 250 11.36 -2.72 1.18
C SER A 250 12.54 -1.75 1.32
N ASN A 251 12.50 -0.56 0.68
CA ASN A 251 13.43 0.52 0.98
C ASN A 251 13.09 1.15 2.34
N SER A 252 14.11 1.48 3.13
CA SER A 252 13.93 2.20 4.39
C SER A 252 13.75 3.69 4.10
N PRO A 253 12.71 4.35 4.66
CA PRO A 253 12.57 5.80 4.54
C PRO A 253 13.63 6.57 5.34
N PHE A 254 14.34 5.91 6.26
CA PHE A 254 15.37 6.50 7.12
C PHE A 254 16.80 6.25 6.63
N ALA A 255 16.97 5.44 5.58
CA ALA A 255 18.29 5.20 5.00
C ALA A 255 18.37 5.99 3.69
N PRO A 256 19.26 6.99 3.57
CA PRO A 256 19.47 7.66 2.29
C PRO A 256 19.98 6.63 1.29
N VAL A 257 19.20 6.39 0.24
CA VAL A 257 19.61 5.56 -0.89
C VAL A 257 20.11 6.53 -1.97
N LEU A 258 21.39 6.45 -2.29
CA LEU A 258 21.96 7.21 -3.40
C LEU A 258 21.24 6.84 -4.69
N TRP A 259 20.83 7.84 -5.45
CA TRP A 259 20.22 7.61 -6.76
C TRP A 259 21.24 6.92 -7.67
N PRO A 260 20.93 5.76 -8.26
CA PRO A 260 21.87 5.08 -9.15
C PRO A 260 22.17 5.95 -10.39
N PRO A 261 23.33 5.75 -11.03
CA PRO A 261 23.61 6.37 -12.32
C PRO A 261 22.48 6.08 -13.33
N GLY A 262 22.01 7.14 -13.99
CA GLY A 262 20.88 7.05 -14.92
C GLY A 262 20.24 8.40 -15.20
N PRO A 263 19.03 8.41 -15.78
CA PRO A 263 18.27 9.62 -16.06
C PRO A 263 18.08 10.46 -14.80
N LYS A 264 18.35 11.77 -14.90
CA LYS A 264 18.21 12.72 -13.79
C LYS A 264 16.74 13.03 -13.49
N GLN A 265 15.88 12.87 -14.49
CA GLN A 265 14.47 13.18 -14.41
C GLN A 265 13.64 11.94 -14.69
N VAL A 266 12.77 11.58 -13.76
CA VAL A 266 11.89 10.41 -13.88
C VAL A 266 10.45 10.82 -13.74
N LEU A 267 9.67 10.57 -14.80
CA LEU A 267 8.22 10.66 -14.76
C LEU A 267 7.64 9.28 -14.45
N MET A 268 7.21 9.10 -13.20
CA MET A 268 6.51 7.89 -12.77
C MET A 268 5.02 8.00 -13.12
N LEU A 269 4.55 7.08 -13.96
CA LEU A 269 3.15 7.03 -14.40
C LEU A 269 2.24 6.22 -13.47
N ALA A 270 2.83 5.40 -12.60
CA ALA A 270 2.10 4.52 -11.67
C ALA A 270 2.65 4.61 -10.24
N GLY A 271 1.82 4.18 -9.29
CA GLY A 271 2.13 4.17 -7.86
C GLY A 271 1.84 5.51 -7.19
N TRP A 272 2.29 5.65 -5.94
CA TRP A 272 2.04 6.84 -5.11
C TRP A 272 2.51 8.16 -5.74
N PRO A 273 3.68 8.22 -6.41
CA PRO A 273 4.13 9.46 -7.07
C PRO A 273 3.18 9.94 -8.17
N SER A 274 2.40 9.03 -8.77
CA SER A 274 1.56 9.36 -9.92
C SER A 274 0.47 10.38 -9.63
N TYR A 275 0.02 10.53 -8.37
CA TYR A 275 -0.96 11.54 -7.95
C TYR A 275 -0.42 12.57 -6.95
N SER A 276 0.91 12.66 -6.82
CA SER A 276 1.52 13.70 -6.00
C SER A 276 1.13 15.09 -6.55
N PRO A 277 0.87 16.10 -5.70
CA PRO A 277 0.65 17.48 -6.14
C PRO A 277 1.84 18.06 -6.94
N ALA A 278 3.04 17.49 -6.78
CA ALA A 278 4.22 17.88 -7.54
C ALA A 278 4.19 17.38 -9.00
N GLN A 279 3.37 16.40 -9.34
CA GLN A 279 3.35 15.77 -10.67
C GLN A 279 3.02 16.76 -11.78
N SER A 280 2.08 17.68 -11.57
CA SER A 280 1.75 18.69 -12.59
C SER A 280 2.91 19.67 -12.84
N GLN A 281 3.68 19.99 -11.79
CA GLN A 281 4.86 20.84 -11.91
C GLN A 281 5.99 20.11 -12.64
N LEU A 282 6.17 18.81 -12.34
CA LEU A 282 7.09 17.96 -13.06
C LEU A 282 6.73 17.88 -14.55
N LEU A 283 5.45 17.66 -14.90
CA LEU A 283 5.00 17.67 -16.30
C LEU A 283 5.29 19.02 -16.98
N ALA A 284 5.08 20.14 -16.29
CA ALA A 284 5.42 21.46 -16.83
C ALA A 284 6.92 21.61 -17.08
N ALA A 285 7.77 21.16 -16.15
CA ALA A 285 9.22 21.21 -16.31
C ALA A 285 9.72 20.28 -17.44
N LEU A 286 9.09 19.11 -17.60
CA LEU A 286 9.49 18.10 -18.60
C LEU A 286 8.90 18.34 -19.98
N ALA A 287 7.73 18.94 -20.10
CA ALA A 287 7.00 19.02 -21.37
C ALA A 287 6.43 20.42 -21.67
N GLY A 288 6.68 21.41 -20.82
CA GLY A 288 6.16 22.77 -20.98
C GLY A 288 4.64 22.87 -20.80
N THR A 289 3.98 21.87 -20.22
CA THR A 289 2.54 21.90 -19.93
C THR A 289 2.19 21.01 -18.73
N ARG A 290 1.16 21.41 -17.98
CA ARG A 290 0.63 20.65 -16.84
C ARG A 290 -0.37 19.58 -17.25
N VAL A 291 -0.88 19.64 -18.49
CA VAL A 291 -1.94 18.74 -18.98
C VAL A 291 -1.32 17.42 -19.44
N PHE A 292 -1.77 16.32 -18.86
CA PHE A 292 -1.14 15.00 -19.01
C PHE A 292 -1.03 14.52 -20.46
N GLY A 293 -2.14 14.48 -21.22
CA GLY A 293 -2.14 14.02 -22.62
C GLY A 293 -1.17 14.79 -23.52
N PRO A 294 -1.29 16.13 -23.61
CA PRO A 294 -0.34 16.98 -24.34
C PRO A 294 1.10 16.85 -23.85
N ALA A 295 1.33 16.70 -22.54
CA ALA A 295 2.67 16.47 -22.00
C ALA A 295 3.27 15.15 -22.53
N LEU A 296 2.50 14.05 -22.51
CA LEU A 296 2.95 12.77 -23.05
C LEU A 296 3.24 12.84 -24.55
N ALA A 297 2.41 13.56 -25.31
CA ALA A 297 2.64 13.74 -26.75
C ALA A 297 3.96 14.47 -27.02
N ARG A 298 4.25 15.57 -26.30
CA ARG A 298 5.53 16.30 -26.41
C ARG A 298 6.73 15.48 -25.94
N LEU A 299 6.56 14.66 -24.90
CA LEU A 299 7.62 13.73 -24.46
C LEU A 299 7.85 12.61 -25.49
N ALA A 300 6.83 12.22 -26.25
CA ALA A 300 6.95 11.19 -27.28
C ALA A 300 7.73 11.69 -28.52
N THR A 301 7.83 13.00 -28.75
CA THR A 301 8.58 13.55 -29.89
C THR A 301 10.04 13.84 -29.56
N ARG A 302 10.43 13.70 -28.30
CA ARG A 302 11.78 14.00 -27.81
C ARG A 302 12.71 12.79 -27.90
N ALA A 303 13.88 12.96 -28.51
CA ALA A 303 14.88 11.91 -28.66
C ALA A 303 15.60 11.57 -27.34
N ASP A 304 15.62 12.48 -26.38
CA ASP A 304 16.28 12.34 -25.07
C ASP A 304 15.37 11.73 -23.98
N VAL A 305 14.22 11.16 -24.38
CA VAL A 305 13.25 10.51 -23.49
C VAL A 305 13.27 8.99 -23.68
N ALA A 306 13.55 8.25 -22.61
CA ALA A 306 13.38 6.81 -22.56
C ALA A 306 11.97 6.43 -22.11
N TRP A 307 11.34 5.48 -22.81
CA TRP A 307 10.06 4.91 -22.44
C TRP A 307 10.24 3.46 -22.00
N LEU A 308 10.15 3.20 -20.69
CA LEU A 308 10.24 1.87 -20.10
C LEU A 308 8.94 1.54 -19.38
N LEU A 309 8.06 0.77 -20.02
CA LEU A 309 6.71 0.52 -19.53
C LEU A 309 6.41 -0.98 -19.42
N THR A 310 5.52 -1.37 -18.51
CA THR A 310 4.87 -2.67 -18.62
C THR A 310 3.98 -2.70 -19.88
N PRO A 311 3.67 -3.88 -20.44
CA PRO A 311 2.70 -3.99 -21.53
C PRO A 311 1.33 -3.40 -21.18
N GLY A 312 0.92 -3.49 -19.90
CA GLY A 312 -0.30 -2.87 -19.41
C GLY A 312 -0.25 -1.35 -19.48
N GLY A 313 0.80 -0.74 -18.91
CA GLY A 313 1.01 0.71 -18.93
C GLY A 313 1.15 1.27 -20.35
N ALA A 314 1.89 0.59 -21.23
CA ALA A 314 2.02 1.00 -22.62
C ALA A 314 0.67 1.02 -23.37
N ARG A 315 -0.22 0.04 -23.10
CA ARG A 315 -1.58 0.05 -23.68
C ARG A 315 -2.39 1.25 -23.18
N LEU A 316 -2.32 1.56 -21.88
CA LEU A 316 -3.03 2.71 -21.30
C LEU A 316 -2.50 4.04 -21.83
N VAL A 317 -1.18 4.20 -21.92
CA VAL A 317 -0.54 5.38 -22.51
C VAL A 317 -0.94 5.53 -23.98
N ASN A 318 -0.90 4.45 -24.77
CA ASN A 318 -1.32 4.49 -26.17
C ASN A 318 -2.80 4.84 -26.34
N ALA A 319 -3.68 4.29 -25.50
CA ALA A 319 -5.09 4.65 -25.51
C ALA A 319 -5.29 6.14 -25.20
N ARG A 320 -4.48 6.69 -24.29
CA ARG A 320 -4.53 8.12 -23.96
C ARG A 320 -3.98 9.01 -25.08
N LEU A 321 -2.85 8.65 -25.68
CA LEU A 321 -2.27 9.37 -26.83
C LEU A 321 -3.20 9.38 -28.05
N ALA A 322 -3.95 8.29 -28.27
CA ALA A 322 -4.98 8.21 -29.30
C ALA A 322 -6.17 9.13 -28.97
N ALA A 323 -6.65 9.10 -27.73
CA ALA A 323 -7.75 9.96 -27.28
C ALA A 323 -7.40 11.46 -27.30
N SER A 324 -6.12 11.82 -27.22
CA SER A 324 -5.66 13.21 -27.34
C SER A 324 -5.39 13.64 -28.79
N GLY A 325 -5.65 12.79 -29.79
CA GLY A 325 -5.43 13.11 -31.20
C GLY A 325 -3.96 13.36 -31.57
N SER A 326 -3.01 12.86 -30.78
CA SER A 326 -1.59 13.22 -30.93
C SER A 326 -0.89 12.67 -32.18
N GLY A 327 -1.50 11.70 -32.86
CA GLY A 327 -0.83 10.93 -33.93
C GLY A 327 0.35 10.06 -33.45
N CYS A 328 0.66 10.06 -32.14
CA CYS A 328 1.77 9.32 -31.55
C CYS A 328 1.32 7.97 -30.97
N ARG A 329 2.15 6.95 -31.14
CA ARG A 329 1.98 5.62 -30.53
C ARG A 329 3.32 5.02 -30.11
N LEU A 330 3.36 4.44 -28.93
CA LEU A 330 4.49 3.67 -28.42
C LEU A 330 4.48 2.25 -29.00
N ARG A 331 5.58 1.87 -29.65
CA ARG A 331 5.82 0.51 -30.19
C ARG A 331 6.89 -0.20 -29.37
N PRO A 332 6.73 -1.50 -29.05
CA PRO A 332 7.74 -2.24 -28.31
C PRO A 332 9.02 -2.37 -29.13
N VAL A 333 10.17 -2.23 -28.47
CA VAL A 333 11.48 -2.57 -29.04
C VAL A 333 11.72 -4.07 -28.80
N ALA A 334 12.25 -4.78 -29.80
CA ALA A 334 12.43 -6.24 -29.75
C ALA A 334 13.27 -6.70 -28.55
N THR A 335 14.22 -5.88 -28.11
CA THR A 335 15.08 -6.16 -26.95
C THR A 335 14.26 -6.21 -25.67
N ARG A 336 14.05 -7.41 -25.12
CA ARG A 336 13.47 -7.58 -23.79
C ARG A 336 14.54 -7.33 -22.73
N LEU A 337 14.17 -6.63 -21.66
CA LEU A 337 14.99 -6.59 -20.46
C LEU A 337 14.87 -7.96 -19.78
N PRO A 338 15.98 -8.68 -19.53
CA PRO A 338 15.92 -9.98 -18.90
C PRO A 338 15.22 -9.87 -17.54
N GLU A 339 14.30 -10.80 -17.27
CA GLU A 339 13.63 -10.96 -15.97
C GLU A 339 12.75 -9.78 -15.53
N SER A 340 12.41 -8.85 -16.43
CA SER A 340 11.53 -7.72 -16.12
C SER A 340 10.19 -7.79 -16.86
N ALA A 341 9.10 -7.50 -16.14
CA ALA A 341 7.80 -7.23 -16.76
C ALA A 341 7.78 -5.93 -17.59
N VAL A 342 8.82 -5.09 -17.48
CA VAL A 342 8.98 -3.81 -18.17
C VAL A 342 9.70 -4.01 -19.50
N ARG A 343 9.27 -3.30 -20.54
CA ARG A 343 9.86 -3.31 -21.87
C ARG A 343 10.21 -1.90 -22.31
N ARG A 344 11.19 -1.80 -23.20
CA ARG A 344 11.49 -0.54 -23.88
C ARG A 344 10.48 -0.32 -25.01
N TYR A 345 10.02 0.92 -25.14
CA TYR A 345 9.18 1.36 -26.24
C TYR A 345 9.86 2.51 -26.99
N LYS A 346 9.57 2.59 -28.29
CA LYS A 346 9.90 3.75 -29.12
C LYS A 346 8.61 4.42 -29.57
N PRO A 347 8.50 5.75 -29.44
CA PRO A 347 7.38 6.48 -30.02
C PRO A 347 7.47 6.46 -31.55
N SER A 348 6.31 6.43 -32.19
CA SER A 348 6.10 6.56 -33.62
C SER A 348 4.96 7.55 -33.79
N CYS A 349 5.28 8.74 -34.29
CA CYS A 349 4.34 9.85 -34.47
C CYS A 349 4.17 10.11 -35.97
N ILE A 350 2.92 10.14 -36.43
CA ILE A 350 2.57 10.45 -37.83
C ILE A 350 2.17 11.94 -37.89
N GLY A 351 2.79 12.72 -38.77
CA GLY A 351 2.30 14.06 -39.13
C GLY A 351 2.83 15.26 -38.33
N LEU A 352 3.87 15.11 -37.51
CA LEU A 352 4.59 16.26 -36.95
C LEU A 352 5.84 16.51 -37.79
N ASN A 353 5.73 17.46 -38.71
CA ASN A 353 6.84 17.90 -39.55
C ASN A 353 7.98 18.41 -38.65
N PRO A 354 9.21 17.84 -38.70
CA PRO A 354 10.32 18.28 -37.85
C PRO A 354 10.95 19.63 -38.29
N ALA A 355 10.41 20.27 -39.32
CA ALA A 355 10.87 21.56 -39.84
C ALA A 355 10.03 22.71 -39.29
N GLY A 356 10.37 23.14 -38.08
CA GLY A 356 9.79 24.31 -37.43
C GLY A 356 10.68 24.73 -36.26
N ARG A 357 11.95 25.03 -36.57
CA ARG A 357 12.79 25.81 -35.66
C ARG A 357 12.42 27.28 -35.84
N PRO A 358 12.25 28.07 -34.76
CA PRO A 358 12.28 29.53 -34.87
C PRO A 358 13.64 30.00 -35.39
#